data_AF-A0A349NGP6-F1
#
_entry.id   AF-A0A349NGP6-F1
#
_cell.length_a   1.000
_cell.length_b   1.000
_cell.length_c   1.000
_cell.angle_alpha   90.00
_cell.angle_beta   90.00
_cell.angle_gamma   90.00
#
_symmetry.space_group_name_H-M   'P 1'
#
loop_
_entity.id
_entity.type
_entity.pdbx_description
1 polymer ?
#
loop_
_entity_poly.entity_id
_entity_poly.type
_entity_poly.pdbx_seq_one_letter_code
_entity_poly.pdbx_strand_id
1 'polypeptide(L)' 'MTYDGNKLSSVVESVPSVLYANSLDLKSGSDEIAYNGNGSLIMDGTRGITAIKYDRNNNPQRIQFNNGNVTAYIYTSTG' A
#
# COMPACT_ATOMS: atom_id res chain seq x y z
N MET A 1 3.06 -13.69 11.26
CA MET A 1 2.50 -12.35 11.01
C MET A 1 2.93 -11.48 12.18
N THR A 2 4.02 -10.74 12.01
CA THR A 2 4.58 -9.87 13.06
C THR A 2 4.10 -8.45 12.79
N TYR A 3 3.62 -7.78 13.82
CA TYR A 3 3.03 -6.45 13.72
C TYR A 3 3.76 -5.49 14.66
N ASP A 4 4.13 -4.32 14.15
CA ASP A 4 4.37 -3.12 14.95
C ASP A 4 3.18 -2.17 14.68
N GLY A 5 2.10 -2.36 15.45
CA GLY A 5 0.81 -1.72 15.16
C GLY A 5 0.19 -2.24 13.84
N ASN A 6 -0.22 -1.34 12.96
CA ASN A 6 -0.78 -1.65 11.63
C ASN A 6 0.29 -1.80 10.52
N LYS A 7 1.59 -1.85 10.91
CA LYS A 7 2.70 -2.08 9.97
C LYS A 7 2.88 -3.58 9.72
N LEU A 8 2.50 -4.01 8.53
CA LEU A 8 2.71 -5.37 8.07
C LEU A 8 4.20 -5.55 7.77
N SER A 9 4.90 -6.35 8.57
CA SER A 9 6.34 -6.55 8.38
C SER A 9 6.65 -7.66 7.38
N SER A 10 5.81 -8.71 7.33
CA SER A 10 5.90 -9.73 6.30
C SER A 10 4.67 -10.63 6.19
N VAL A 11 4.33 -11.02 4.95
CA VAL A 11 3.37 -12.08 4.64
C VAL A 11 4.00 -13.05 3.66
N VAL A 12 3.90 -14.33 4.00
CA VAL A 12 4.27 -15.45 3.12
C VAL A 12 2.98 -16.20 2.82
N GLU A 13 2.62 -16.27 1.55
CA GLU A 13 1.53 -17.11 1.07
C GLU A 13 2.14 -18.38 0.45
N SER A 14 1.99 -19.51 1.13
CA SER A 14 2.62 -20.80 0.75
C SER A 14 1.77 -21.64 -0.21
N VAL A 15 0.76 -21.04 -0.86
CA VAL A 15 -0.11 -21.71 -1.84
C VAL A 15 0.26 -21.32 -3.27
N PRO A 16 0.06 -22.20 -4.26
CA PRO A 16 0.28 -21.87 -5.66
C PRO A 16 -0.54 -20.66 -6.09
N SER A 17 0.06 -19.78 -6.90
CA SER A 17 -0.62 -18.59 -7.42
C SER A 17 -1.92 -18.94 -8.13
N VAL A 18 -2.97 -18.17 -7.85
CA VAL A 18 -4.27 -18.37 -8.47
C VAL A 18 -4.23 -17.71 -9.85
N LEU A 19 -4.39 -18.49 -10.92
CA LEU A 19 -4.33 -17.98 -12.30
C LEU A 19 -5.58 -17.19 -12.74
N TYR A 20 -6.48 -16.88 -11.80
CA TYR A 20 -7.71 -16.15 -12.07
C TYR A 20 -7.42 -14.65 -12.11
N ALA A 21 -7.91 -13.96 -13.13
CA ALA A 21 -7.77 -12.51 -13.19
C ALA A 21 -8.49 -11.86 -11.98
N ASN A 22 -7.79 -10.97 -11.27
CA ASN A 22 -8.26 -10.32 -10.04
C ASN A 22 -8.37 -11.22 -8.80
N SER A 23 -7.64 -12.34 -8.74
CA SER A 23 -7.42 -13.06 -7.49
C SER A 23 -6.78 -12.15 -6.43
N LEU A 24 -7.07 -12.46 -5.16
CA LEU A 24 -6.53 -11.74 -4.00
C LEU A 24 -5.21 -12.36 -3.49
N ASP A 25 -4.62 -13.27 -4.25
CA ASP A 25 -3.32 -13.86 -3.90
C ASP A 25 -2.25 -12.76 -3.88
N LEU A 26 -1.37 -12.85 -2.88
CA LEU A 26 -0.28 -11.93 -2.71
C LEU A 26 0.79 -12.27 -3.74
N LYS A 27 0.93 -11.38 -4.72
CA LYS A 27 2.11 -11.37 -5.58
C LYS A 27 3.31 -11.01 -4.70
N SER A 28 4.34 -11.84 -4.77
CA SER A 28 5.37 -12.06 -3.76
C SER A 28 5.98 -10.81 -3.09
N GLY A 29 6.30 -10.92 -1.78
CA GLY A 29 7.37 -10.16 -1.10
C GLY A 29 6.91 -9.06 -0.14
N SER A 30 7.19 -9.22 1.15
CA SER A 30 6.97 -8.19 2.17
C SER A 30 7.82 -6.94 2.03
N ASP A 31 8.94 -7.08 1.32
CA ASP A 31 9.90 -6.01 1.07
C ASP A 31 9.33 -4.94 0.12
N GLU A 32 8.12 -5.17 -0.40
CA GLU A 32 7.37 -4.24 -1.25
C GLU A 32 6.35 -3.37 -0.47
N ILE A 33 6.26 -3.51 0.85
CA ILE A 33 5.34 -2.75 1.69
C ILE A 33 6.14 -1.81 2.60
N ALA A 34 5.87 -0.51 2.52
CA ALA A 34 6.57 0.49 3.32
C ALA A 34 5.59 1.46 3.99
N TYR A 35 6.00 1.99 5.15
CA TYR A 35 5.21 2.91 5.96
C TYR A 35 6.00 4.18 6.29
N ASN A 36 5.31 5.30 6.46
CA ASN A 36 5.91 6.50 7.05
C ASN A 36 6.05 6.37 8.58
N GLY A 37 6.67 7.38 9.21
CA GLY A 37 6.87 7.41 10.67
C GLY A 37 5.59 7.37 11.50
N ASN A 38 4.43 7.75 10.93
CA ASN A 38 3.13 7.69 11.58
C ASN A 38 2.43 6.33 11.42
N GLY A 39 3.07 5.37 10.74
CA GLY A 39 2.50 4.04 10.46
C GLY A 39 1.52 4.02 9.29
N SER A 40 1.45 5.07 8.47
CA SER A 40 0.64 5.07 7.24
C SER A 40 1.42 4.52 6.05
N LEU A 41 0.73 3.78 5.18
CA LEU A 41 1.31 3.13 4.01
C LEU A 41 1.88 4.16 3.02
N ILE A 42 3.12 3.99 2.56
CA ILE A 42 3.71 4.84 1.50
C ILE A 42 3.99 4.08 0.20
N MET A 43 3.99 2.74 0.24
CA MET A 43 4.18 1.86 -0.92
C MET A 43 3.57 0.49 -0.60
N ASP A 44 2.97 -0.14 -1.60
CA ASP A 44 2.53 -1.55 -1.58
C ASP A 44 2.64 -2.12 -3.01
N GLY A 45 3.80 -2.69 -3.33
CA GLY A 45 4.09 -3.27 -4.65
C GLY A 45 3.19 -4.46 -4.98
N THR A 46 2.74 -5.21 -3.97
CA THR A 46 1.80 -6.33 -4.14
C THR A 46 0.44 -5.88 -4.70
N ARG A 47 0.14 -4.58 -4.57
CA ARG A 47 -1.06 -3.92 -5.11
C ARG A 47 -0.75 -2.92 -6.21
N GLY A 48 0.48 -2.91 -6.72
CA GLY A 48 0.94 -1.98 -7.74
C GLY A 48 1.02 -0.52 -7.28
N ILE A 49 0.96 -0.25 -5.97
CA ILE A 49 1.08 1.09 -5.39
C ILE A 49 2.56 1.42 -5.25
N THR A 50 3.03 2.37 -6.05
CA THR A 50 4.44 2.78 -6.09
C THR A 50 4.76 3.94 -5.15
N ALA A 51 3.78 4.78 -4.83
CA ALA A 51 3.95 5.89 -3.89
C ALA A 51 2.60 6.40 -3.37
N ILE A 52 2.55 6.75 -2.09
CA ILE A 52 1.48 7.55 -1.48
C ILE A 52 2.08 8.83 -0.89
N LYS A 53 1.56 9.99 -1.30
CA LYS A 53 1.92 11.29 -0.74
C LYS A 53 0.88 11.71 0.28
N TYR A 54 1.34 12.27 1.39
CA TYR A 54 0.51 12.73 2.50
C TYR A 54 0.63 14.24 2.70
N ASP A 55 -0.44 14.85 3.21
CA ASP A 55 -0.41 16.21 3.73
C ASP A 55 0.24 16.28 5.12
N ARG A 56 0.27 17.48 5.72
CA ARG A 56 0.82 17.70 7.06
C ARG A 56 0.01 17.03 8.18
N ASN A 57 -1.26 16.72 7.93
CA ASN A 57 -2.16 16.05 8.88
C ASN A 57 -2.17 14.53 8.67
N ASN A 58 -1.27 14.00 7.83
CA ASN A 58 -1.17 12.58 7.50
C ASN A 58 -2.41 12.03 6.78
N ASN A 59 -3.10 12.89 6.00
CA ASN A 59 -4.14 12.48 5.05
C ASN A 59 -3.54 12.19 3.66
N PRO A 60 -3.96 11.12 2.96
CA PRO A 60 -3.39 10.75 1.66
C PRO A 60 -3.83 11.72 0.56
N GLN A 61 -2.92 12.48 -0.03
CA GLN A 61 -3.20 13.43 -1.11
C GLN A 61 -3.14 12.80 -2.50
N ARG A 62 -2.26 11.80 -2.70
CA ARG A 62 -2.01 11.22 -4.02
C ARG A 62 -1.50 9.79 -3.91
N ILE A 63 -2.09 8.88 -4.68
CA ILE A 63 -1.67 7.49 -4.83
C ILE A 63 -1.23 7.28 -6.28
N GLN A 64 0.01 6.80 -6.48
CA GLN A 64 0.57 6.45 -7.79
C GLN A 64 0.58 4.94 -7.98
N PHE A 65 0.04 4.49 -9.11
CA PHE A 65 0.10 3.10 -9.52
C PHE A 65 1.20 2.85 -10.57
N ASN A 66 1.70 1.62 -10.62
CA ASN A 66 2.74 1.17 -11.56
C ASN A 66 2.32 1.23 -13.04
N ASN A 67 1.01 1.23 -13.32
CA ASN A 67 0.45 1.40 -14.66
C ASN A 67 0.31 2.88 -15.07
N GLY A 68 0.82 3.81 -14.26
CA GLY A 68 0.75 5.25 -14.50
C GLY A 68 -0.51 5.93 -13.95
N ASN A 69 -1.54 5.17 -13.55
CA ASN A 69 -2.77 5.74 -13.00
C ASN A 69 -2.54 6.46 -11.67
N VAL A 70 -3.40 7.43 -11.39
CA VAL A 70 -3.32 8.27 -10.19
C VAL A 70 -4.70 8.48 -9.60
N THR A 71 -4.80 8.31 -8.28
CA THR A 71 -5.93 8.82 -7.49
C THR A 71 -5.44 9.98 -6.65
N ALA A 72 -6.16 11.10 -6.65
CA ALA A 72 -5.82 12.29 -5.87
C ALA A 72 -7.02 12.76 -5.04
N TYR A 73 -6.73 13.27 -3.85
CA TYR A 73 -7.72 13.75 -2.90
C TYR A 73 -7.45 15.21 -2.56
N ILE A 74 -8.52 15.97 -2.39
CA ILE A 74 -8.50 17.34 -1.88
C ILE A 74 -9.32 17.35 -0.60
N TYR A 75 -8.67 17.72 0.49
CA TYR A 75 -9.31 17.81 1.80
C TYR A 75 -9.67 19.25 2.12
N THR A 76 -10.77 19.41 2.83
CA THR A 76 -11.10 20.69 3.45
C THR A 76 -10.27 20.88 4.71
N SER A 77 -10.32 22.06 5.32
CA SER A 77 -9.63 22.30 6.59
C SER A 77 -10.12 21.42 7.74
N THR A 78 -11.30 20.79 7.60
CA THR A 78 -11.89 19.88 8.58
C THR A 78 -11.68 18.40 8.24
N GLY A 79 -10.98 18.10 7.14
CA GLY A 79 -10.99 16.78 6.49
C GLY A 79 -12.02 16.76 5.40
#